data_AF-A0A1V5CTN4-F1
#
_entry.id   AF-A0A1V5CTN4-F1
#
_cell.length_a   1.000
_cell.length_b   1.000
_cell.length_c   1.000
_cell.angle_alpha   90.00
_cell.angle_beta   90.00
_cell.angle_gamma   90.00
#
_symmetry.space_group_name_H-M   'P 1'
#
loop_
_entity.id
_entity.type
_entity.pdbx_description
1 polymer ?
#
loop_
_entity_poly.entity_id
_entity_poly.type
_entity_poly.pdbx_seq_one_letter_code
_entity_poly.pdbx_strand_id
1 'polypeptide(L)'
;MKLQKVLIMFSLLLVLVPSYLVAADFDWTRDFNIRAEADPSGFRARLATRFSIGDAQVDFVIGNVDRPADAYMVLRLGEMSAKPTDYVMEQYKTGKGKGWGVIAKSLGIKSGSKEFHALKRGSDLYDDRNVGKGKEKGKGKGKK
;
A
#
# COMPACT_ATOMS: atom_id res chain seq x y z
N MET A 1 -21.29 -28.50 41.85
CA MET A 1 -22.21 -27.69 41.00
C MET A 1 -21.83 -26.21 40.86
N LYS A 2 -21.44 -25.48 41.93
CA LYS A 2 -21.07 -24.05 41.80
C LYS A 2 -19.76 -23.81 41.04
N LEU A 3 -18.72 -24.60 41.33
CA LEU A 3 -17.40 -24.46 40.67
C LEU A 3 -17.43 -24.85 39.18
N GLN A 4 -18.20 -25.90 38.82
CA GLN A 4 -18.42 -26.30 37.43
C GLN A 4 -19.14 -25.21 36.63
N LYS A 5 -20.13 -24.52 37.22
CA LYS A 5 -20.82 -23.39 36.58
C LYS A 5 -19.89 -22.20 36.36
N VAL A 6 -18.98 -21.92 37.30
CA VAL A 6 -17.96 -20.86 37.16
C VAL A 6 -16.95 -21.20 36.06
N LEU A 7 -16.47 -22.45 36.00
CA LEU A 7 -15.59 -22.94 34.92
C LEU A 7 -16.25 -22.87 33.54
N ILE A 8 -17.53 -23.25 33.44
CA ILE A 8 -18.29 -23.17 32.18
C ILE A 8 -18.51 -21.70 31.79
N MET A 9 -18.78 -20.80 32.75
CA MET A 9 -18.96 -19.36 32.48
C MET A 9 -17.65 -18.70 32.02
N PHE A 10 -16.51 -19.10 32.59
CA PHE A 10 -15.19 -18.63 32.15
C PHE A 10 -14.84 -19.16 30.75
N SER A 11 -15.22 -20.41 30.45
CA SER A 11 -15.05 -21.01 29.12
C SER A 11 -15.93 -20.36 28.05
N LEU A 12 -17.13 -19.86 28.39
CA LEU A 12 -17.98 -19.12 27.46
C LEU A 12 -17.45 -17.70 27.18
N LEU A 13 -16.80 -17.07 28.16
CA LEU A 13 -16.22 -15.73 28.01
C LEU A 13 -15.00 -15.74 27.06
N LEU A 14 -14.27 -16.85 26.98
CA LEU A 14 -13.07 -16.99 26.14
C LEU A 14 -13.37 -17.10 24.63
N VAL A 15 -14.63 -17.37 24.25
CA VAL A 15 -15.05 -17.57 22.84
C VAL A 15 -15.47 -16.25 22.17
N LEU A 16 -15.58 -15.15 22.93
CA LEU A 16 -15.94 -13.82 22.44
C LEU A 16 -14.72 -12.96 22.05
N VAL A 17 -13.61 -13.56 21.64
CA VAL A 17 -12.54 -12.79 20.99
C VAL A 17 -13.01 -12.52 19.56
N PRO A 18 -13.38 -11.27 19.18
CA PRO A 18 -13.61 -10.98 17.78
C PRO A 18 -12.32 -11.30 17.05
N SER A 19 -12.38 -12.24 16.10
CA SER A 19 -11.32 -12.46 15.14
C SER A 19 -11.21 -11.20 14.31
N TYR A 20 -10.37 -10.27 14.73
CA TYR A 20 -9.82 -9.26 13.84
C TYR A 20 -9.06 -10.04 12.79
N LEU A 21 -9.75 -10.37 11.69
CA LEU A 21 -9.09 -10.68 10.44
C LEU A 21 -8.28 -9.43 10.13
N VAL A 22 -7.00 -9.45 10.49
CA VAL A 22 -6.02 -8.51 9.96
C VAL A 22 -6.16 -8.63 8.46
N ALA A 23 -6.78 -7.63 7.85
CA ALA A 23 -6.98 -7.65 6.43
C ALA A 23 -5.61 -7.76 5.78
N ALA A 24 -5.43 -8.74 4.90
CA ALA A 24 -4.16 -8.97 4.25
C ALA A 24 -3.82 -7.73 3.40
N ASP A 25 -2.97 -6.86 3.93
CA ASP A 25 -2.25 -5.85 3.17
C ASP A 25 -1.34 -6.56 2.16
N PHE A 26 -0.98 -5.91 1.05
CA PHE A 26 -0.09 -6.51 0.08
C PHE A 26 1.32 -6.64 0.66
N ASP A 27 1.95 -7.82 0.52
CA ASP A 27 3.23 -8.14 1.17
C ASP A 27 4.34 -7.12 0.86
N TRP A 28 4.34 -6.57 -0.36
CA TRP A 28 5.34 -5.60 -0.81
C TRP A 28 5.29 -4.25 -0.06
N THR A 29 4.17 -3.93 0.62
CA THR A 29 4.00 -2.65 1.31
C THR A 29 4.97 -2.47 2.47
N ARG A 30 5.42 -3.56 3.10
CA ARG A 30 6.41 -3.49 4.18
C ARG A 30 7.74 -2.93 3.70
N ASP A 31 8.30 -3.53 2.65
CA ASP A 31 9.60 -3.11 2.10
C ASP A 31 9.49 -1.71 1.45
N PHE A 32 8.32 -1.37 0.93
CA PHE A 32 8.00 -0.03 0.45
C PHE A 32 8.09 1.02 1.56
N ASN A 33 7.45 0.77 2.72
CA ASN A 33 7.47 1.69 3.86
C ASN A 33 8.90 1.95 4.33
N ILE A 34 9.71 0.89 4.48
CA ILE A 34 11.12 1.02 4.89
C ILE A 34 11.90 1.94 3.95
N ARG A 35 11.73 1.80 2.63
CA ARG A 35 12.42 2.65 1.65
C ARG A 35 11.94 4.09 1.69
N ALA A 36 10.64 4.29 1.83
CA ALA A 36 10.05 5.62 1.89
C ALA A 36 10.45 6.38 3.17
N GLU A 37 10.53 5.68 4.30
CA GLU A 37 10.97 6.22 5.59
C GLU A 37 12.47 6.54 5.59
N ALA A 38 13.28 5.76 4.86
CA ALA A 38 14.72 6.00 4.73
C ALA A 38 15.05 7.25 3.87
N ASP A 39 14.17 7.65 2.96
CA ASP A 39 14.31 8.86 2.13
C ASP A 39 12.96 9.58 1.93
N PRO A 40 12.48 10.33 2.94
CA PRO A 40 11.19 11.01 2.87
C PRO A 40 11.12 12.06 1.74
N SER A 41 12.22 12.77 1.51
CA SER A 41 12.35 13.76 0.42
C SER A 41 12.21 13.11 -0.95
N GLY A 42 12.96 12.04 -1.21
CA GLY A 42 12.90 11.32 -2.47
C GLY A 42 11.57 10.60 -2.66
N PHE A 43 10.97 10.10 -1.58
CA PHE A 43 9.61 9.55 -1.63
C PHE A 43 8.59 10.58 -2.12
N ARG A 44 8.58 11.79 -1.55
CA ARG A 44 7.72 12.89 -1.98
C ARG A 44 7.93 13.24 -3.45
N ALA A 45 9.19 13.41 -3.86
CA ALA A 45 9.54 13.73 -5.24
C ALA A 45 9.10 12.64 -6.23
N ARG A 46 9.23 11.35 -5.86
CA ARG A 46 8.75 10.22 -6.66
C ARG A 46 7.23 10.22 -6.79
N LEU A 47 6.49 10.48 -5.71
CA LEU A 47 5.02 10.58 -5.78
C LEU A 47 4.59 11.72 -6.71
N ALA A 48 5.15 12.92 -6.52
CA ALA A 48 4.88 14.09 -7.36
C ALA A 48 5.12 13.76 -8.84
N THR A 49 6.27 13.16 -9.15
CA THR A 49 6.66 12.83 -10.53
C THR A 49 5.81 11.71 -11.11
N ARG A 50 5.57 10.62 -10.37
CA ARG A 50 4.87 9.43 -10.90
C ARG A 50 3.40 9.71 -11.17
N PHE A 51 2.75 10.48 -10.32
CA PHE A 51 1.33 10.79 -10.43
C PHE A 51 1.04 12.16 -11.08
N SER A 52 2.09 12.90 -11.46
CA SER A 52 2.00 14.25 -12.02
C SER A 52 1.18 15.19 -11.12
N ILE A 53 1.44 15.16 -9.82
CA ILE A 53 0.76 15.96 -8.79
C ILE A 53 1.69 16.98 -8.15
N GLY A 54 1.15 18.12 -7.72
CA GLY A 54 1.92 19.18 -7.06
C GLY A 54 2.15 18.91 -5.56
N ASP A 55 3.10 19.65 -4.98
CA ASP A 55 3.52 19.47 -3.58
C ASP A 55 2.38 19.54 -2.57
N ALA A 56 1.43 20.47 -2.74
CA ALA A 56 0.27 20.60 -1.86
C ALA A 56 -0.59 19.32 -1.83
N GLN A 57 -0.73 18.63 -2.95
CA GLN A 57 -1.47 17.37 -3.01
C GLN A 57 -0.65 16.21 -2.41
N VAL A 58 0.67 16.19 -2.60
CA VAL A 58 1.56 15.23 -1.94
C VAL A 58 1.48 15.39 -0.43
N ASP A 59 1.58 16.62 0.08
CA ASP A 59 1.45 16.95 1.50
C ASP A 59 0.11 16.53 2.07
N PHE A 60 -0.96 16.84 1.35
CA PHE A 60 -2.31 16.45 1.75
C PHE A 60 -2.43 14.93 1.92
N VAL A 61 -1.95 14.14 0.97
CA VAL A 61 -2.04 12.68 1.04
C VAL A 61 -1.16 12.13 2.15
N ILE A 62 0.13 12.50 2.19
CA ILE A 62 1.07 11.99 3.19
C ILE A 62 0.60 12.34 4.62
N GLY A 63 0.09 13.56 4.83
CA GLY A 63 -0.38 14.01 6.14
C GLY A 63 -1.69 13.37 6.61
N ASN A 64 -2.40 12.62 5.76
CA ASN A 64 -3.71 12.04 6.08
C ASN A 64 -3.76 10.51 6.02
N VAL A 65 -2.63 9.84 5.81
CA VAL A 65 -2.53 8.38 5.81
C VAL A 65 -1.62 7.89 6.94
N ASP A 66 -1.70 6.59 7.26
CA ASP A 66 -0.95 6.04 8.39
C ASP A 66 0.50 5.68 8.00
N ARG A 67 0.69 5.15 6.79
CA ARG A 67 1.99 4.67 6.30
C ARG A 67 2.29 5.20 4.88
N PRO A 68 3.57 5.33 4.49
CA PRO A 68 3.93 5.77 3.13
C PRO A 68 3.32 4.93 2.00
N ALA A 69 3.23 3.61 2.18
CA ALA A 69 2.57 2.72 1.22
C ALA A 69 1.10 3.09 1.05
N ASP A 70 0.42 3.55 2.10
CA ASP A 70 -0.97 3.98 2.03
C ASP A 70 -1.14 5.23 1.16
N ALA A 71 -0.18 6.17 1.21
CA ALA A 71 -0.16 7.35 0.33
C ALA A 71 -0.05 6.95 -1.14
N TYR A 72 0.86 6.02 -1.45
CA TYR A 72 0.96 5.45 -2.79
C TYR A 72 -0.33 4.72 -3.19
N MET A 73 -0.90 3.93 -2.29
CA MET A 73 -2.11 3.16 -2.56
C MET A 73 -3.32 4.05 -2.87
N VAL A 74 -3.51 5.13 -2.12
CA VAL A 74 -4.56 6.12 -2.40
C VAL A 74 -4.41 6.68 -3.82
N LEU A 75 -3.21 7.15 -4.17
CA LEU A 75 -2.94 7.74 -5.49
C LEU A 75 -3.10 6.71 -6.61
N ARG A 76 -2.57 5.50 -6.41
CA ARG A 76 -2.61 4.40 -7.37
C ARG A 76 -4.03 3.90 -7.62
N LEU A 77 -4.84 3.79 -6.58
CA LEU A 77 -6.25 3.42 -6.72
C LEU A 77 -7.07 4.54 -7.37
N GLY A 78 -6.75 5.81 -7.12
CA GLY A 78 -7.33 6.94 -7.85
C GLY A 78 -7.06 6.88 -9.35
N GLU A 79 -5.81 6.67 -9.73
CA GLU A 79 -5.41 6.47 -11.13
C GLU A 79 -6.16 5.29 -11.77
N MET A 80 -6.19 4.13 -11.10
CA MET A 80 -6.83 2.91 -11.62
C MET A 80 -8.35 3.01 -11.73
N SER A 81 -9.00 3.80 -10.87
CA SER A 81 -10.46 3.97 -10.86
C SER A 81 -10.94 5.23 -11.57
N ALA A 82 -10.01 6.06 -12.07
CA ALA A 82 -10.29 7.41 -12.57
C ALA A 82 -11.11 8.26 -11.57
N LYS A 83 -10.84 8.10 -10.28
CA LYS A 83 -11.47 8.86 -9.20
C LYS A 83 -10.52 9.91 -8.64
N PRO A 84 -11.04 11.06 -8.20
CA PRO A 84 -10.21 12.10 -7.61
C PRO A 84 -9.68 11.65 -6.24
N THR A 85 -8.50 12.16 -5.87
CA THR A 85 -7.75 11.72 -4.69
C THR A 85 -8.52 11.92 -3.39
N ASP A 86 -9.30 12.99 -3.27
CA ASP A 86 -10.17 13.29 -2.13
C ASP A 86 -11.23 12.20 -1.90
N TYR A 87 -11.88 11.74 -2.98
CA TYR A 87 -12.84 10.64 -2.92
C TYR A 87 -12.18 9.33 -2.49
N VAL A 88 -10.98 9.03 -2.99
CA VAL A 88 -10.24 7.82 -2.58
C VAL A 88 -9.79 7.92 -1.12
N MET A 89 -9.40 9.10 -0.66
CA MET A 89 -9.08 9.35 0.75
C MET A 89 -10.28 9.13 1.67
N GLU A 90 -11.49 9.50 1.24
CA GLU A 90 -12.72 9.19 1.97
C GLU A 90 -12.96 7.67 2.06
N GLN A 91 -12.76 6.95 0.95
CA GLN A 91 -12.86 5.49 0.92
C GLN A 91 -11.80 4.82 1.79
N TYR A 92 -10.59 5.37 1.85
CA TYR A 92 -9.53 4.91 2.76
C TYR A 92 -9.96 5.09 4.22
N LYS A 93 -10.47 6.27 4.59
CA LYS A 93 -10.91 6.56 5.97
C LYS A 93 -12.06 5.64 6.42
N THR A 94 -13.06 5.44 5.56
CA THR A 94 -14.23 4.58 5.84
C THR A 94 -13.94 3.08 5.69
N GLY A 95 -12.91 2.74 4.91
CA GLY A 95 -12.42 1.40 4.64
C GLY A 95 -11.25 0.96 5.53
N LYS A 96 -10.82 1.80 6.47
CA LYS A 96 -9.65 1.56 7.32
C LYS A 96 -9.75 0.21 8.04
N GLY A 97 -8.67 -0.56 8.00
CA GLY A 97 -8.60 -1.91 8.58
C GLY A 97 -9.28 -3.02 7.78
N LYS A 98 -9.98 -2.72 6.67
CA LYS A 98 -10.61 -3.73 5.79
C LYS A 98 -9.68 -4.23 4.68
N GLY A 99 -8.51 -3.61 4.54
CA GLY A 99 -7.49 -3.96 3.56
C GLY A 99 -7.75 -3.37 2.18
N TRP A 100 -6.68 -3.28 1.40
CA TRP A 100 -6.67 -2.58 0.12
C TRP A 100 -7.56 -3.22 -0.96
N GLY A 101 -7.74 -4.54 -0.92
CA GLY A 101 -8.64 -5.22 -1.85
C GLY A 101 -10.11 -4.79 -1.70
N VAL A 102 -10.56 -4.50 -0.47
CA VAL A 102 -11.93 -4.04 -0.20
C VAL A 102 -12.12 -2.60 -0.67
N ILE A 103 -11.15 -1.73 -0.40
CA ILE A 103 -11.16 -0.33 -0.87
C ILE A 103 -11.13 -0.28 -2.41
N ALA A 104 -10.28 -1.07 -3.05
CA ALA A 104 -10.24 -1.16 -4.51
C ALA A 104 -11.60 -1.58 -5.09
N LYS A 105 -12.27 -2.55 -4.46
CA LYS A 105 -13.61 -2.99 -4.86
C LYS A 105 -14.65 -1.88 -4.69
N SER A 106 -14.62 -1.11 -3.61
CA SER A 106 -15.58 0.00 -3.41
C SER A 106 -15.39 1.12 -4.45
N LEU A 107 -14.17 1.28 -4.97
CA LEU A 107 -13.85 2.18 -6.07
C LEU A 107 -14.22 1.64 -7.46
N GLY A 108 -14.78 0.42 -7.55
CA GLY A 108 -15.17 -0.21 -8.81
C GLY A 108 -14.03 -0.92 -9.55
N ILE A 109 -12.86 -1.08 -8.93
CA ILE A 109 -11.75 -1.83 -9.52
C ILE A 109 -12.06 -3.33 -9.45
N LYS A 110 -12.03 -3.98 -10.61
CA LYS A 110 -12.30 -5.43 -10.71
C LYS A 110 -11.12 -6.21 -10.16
N SER A 111 -11.36 -7.11 -9.20
CA SER A 111 -10.33 -7.96 -8.60
C SER A 111 -9.59 -8.88 -9.59
N GLY A 112 -10.18 -9.15 -10.75
CA GLY A 112 -9.57 -9.90 -11.85
C GLY A 112 -8.91 -9.03 -12.93
N SER A 113 -8.87 -7.70 -12.76
CA SER A 113 -8.25 -6.84 -13.78
C SER A 113 -6.72 -7.00 -13.79
N LYS A 114 -6.12 -6.78 -14.96
CA LYS A 114 -4.66 -6.86 -15.13
C LYS A 114 -3.94 -5.89 -14.20
N GLU A 115 -4.51 -4.71 -14.00
CA GLU A 115 -4.00 -3.63 -13.17
C GLU A 115 -4.07 -4.00 -11.69
N PHE A 116 -5.17 -4.61 -11.22
CA PHE A 116 -5.26 -5.07 -9.83
C PHE A 116 -4.32 -6.24 -9.54
N HIS A 117 -4.17 -7.16 -10.49
CA HIS A 117 -3.15 -8.21 -10.37
C HIS A 117 -1.73 -7.64 -10.36
N ALA A 118 -1.44 -6.60 -11.16
CA ALA A 118 -0.16 -5.90 -11.11
C ALA A 118 0.07 -5.22 -9.75
N LEU A 119 -0.95 -4.55 -9.23
CA LEU A 119 -0.89 -3.89 -7.92
C LEU A 119 -0.60 -4.87 -6.78
N LYS A 120 -1.16 -6.09 -6.81
CA LYS A 120 -0.85 -7.12 -5.82
C LYS A 120 0.60 -7.59 -5.86
N ARG A 121 1.27 -7.49 -7.02
CA ARG A 121 2.66 -7.94 -7.19
C ARG A 121 3.69 -6.89 -6.74
N GLY A 122 3.33 -5.61 -6.69
CA GLY A 122 4.26 -4.56 -6.32
C GLY A 122 3.79 -3.16 -6.68
N SER A 123 4.57 -2.18 -6.19
CA SER A 123 4.51 -0.81 -6.67
C SER A 123 5.46 -0.60 -7.86
N ASP A 124 5.10 0.30 -8.76
CA ASP A 124 5.99 0.81 -9.81
C ASP A 124 6.81 2.04 -9.38
N LEU A 125 6.70 2.50 -8.12
CA LEU A 125 7.37 3.72 -7.63
C LEU A 125 8.89 3.56 -7.43
N TYR A 126 9.32 2.36 -7.05
CA TYR A 126 10.73 1.98 -6.82
C TYR A 126 11.23 0.98 -7.86
N ASP A 127 10.53 0.86 -8.99
CA ASP A 127 10.96 0.01 -10.09
C ASP A 127 12.13 0.72 -10.79
N ASP A 128 13.34 0.54 -10.26
CA ASP A 128 14.58 1.23 -10.68
C ASP A 128 15.02 0.93 -12.12
N ARG A 129 14.18 0.26 -12.92
CA ARG A 129 14.41 -0.10 -14.31
C ARG A 129 14.55 1.11 -15.25
N ASN A 130 14.32 2.34 -14.78
CA ASN A 130 14.52 3.57 -15.54
C ASN A 130 15.55 4.55 -14.96
N VAL A 131 16.24 4.23 -13.87
CA VAL A 131 17.29 5.11 -13.32
C VAL A 131 18.65 4.46 -13.55
N GLY A 132 19.25 4.75 -14.72
CA GLY A 132 20.65 4.46 -14.98
C GLY A 132 20.94 3.32 -15.96
N LYS A 133 20.62 3.52 -17.24
CA LYS A 133 21.30 2.78 -18.33
C LYS A 133 22.62 3.48 -18.72
N GLY A 134 23.42 3.86 -17.74
CA GLY A 134 24.83 4.20 -17.93
C GLY A 134 25.67 2.92 -17.89
N LYS A 135 25.61 2.10 -18.94
CA LYS A 135 26.58 1.01 -19.10
C LYS A 135 27.77 1.53 -19.91
N GLU A 136 28.66 2.20 -19.17
CA GLU A 136 30.08 2.26 -19.49
C GLU A 136 30.60 0.80 -19.59
N LYS A 137 31.11 0.41 -20.75
CA LYS A 137 31.89 -0.82 -20.93
C LYS A 137 33.26 -0.47 -21.49
N GLY A 138 34.12 0.02 -20.60
CA GLY A 138 35.56 -0.06 -20.74
C GLY A 138 36.09 -1.33 -20.05
N LYS A 139 36.67 -2.24 -20.83
CA LYS A 139 37.69 -3.27 -20.51
C LYS A 139 37.60 -4.35 -21.58
N GLY A 140 38.66 -4.80 -22.25
CA GLY A 140 40.09 -4.60 -22.11
C GLY A 140 40.76 -5.62 -23.06
N LYS A 141 41.88 -5.24 -23.66
CA LYS A 141 42.73 -6.11 -24.50
C LYS A 141 43.11 -7.40 -23.77
N GLY A 142 43.20 -8.52 -24.50
CA GLY A 142 43.98 -9.69 -24.04
C GLY A 142 43.74 -11.03 -24.76
N LYS A 143 44.61 -11.31 -25.74
CA LYS A 143 45.11 -12.63 -26.22
C LYS A 143 44.13 -13.70 -26.75
N LYS A 144 44.19 -13.94 -28.06
CA LYS A 144 44.96 -15.06 -28.64
C LYS A 144 45.38 -14.70 -30.07
#